data_AF-A0A846AI31-F1
#
_entry.id   AF-A0A846AI31-F1
#
_cell.length_a   1.000
_cell.length_b   1.000
_cell.length_c   1.000
_cell.angle_alpha   90.00
_cell.angle_beta   90.00
_cell.angle_gamma   90.00
#
_symmetry.space_group_name_H-M   'P 1'
#
loop_
_entity.id
_entity.type
_entity.pdbx_description
1 polymer ?
#
loop_
_entity_poly.entity_id
_entity_poly.type
_entity_poly.pdbx_seq_one_letter_code
_entity_poly.pdbx_strand_id
1 'polypeptide(L)'
;MKYVINIAFSVDALSASKETIVDSKKNPPDDIFSGENGFMPYLNPNPETTQWRFKNGINVYYNFHAKYELSTPLEELKKIVDLCQKNQIKLILFISPSHGTQWEAIRATGEWSTFEKWKREVVKITPVFDFSGYNSITTEPIHNEMENYRDNSHYTKEVGDLILNRVLSDQEEEVPEDFGILINSENIESHLTKIRQDREVWAKNNPDEVKFVKETKQKFDEKLAEKN
;
A
#
# COMPACT_ATOMS: atom_id res chain seq x y z
N MET A 1 40.91 -33.04 15.86
CA MET A 1 39.50 -33.31 15.47
C MET A 1 38.45 -32.62 16.37
N LYS A 2 38.73 -32.29 17.64
CA LYS A 2 37.79 -31.54 18.53
C LYS A 2 37.53 -30.07 18.14
N TYR A 3 38.44 -29.43 17.39
CA TYR A 3 38.31 -28.01 17.02
C TYR A 3 37.58 -27.75 15.70
N VAL A 4 37.34 -28.78 14.87
CA VAL A 4 36.67 -28.60 13.56
C VAL A 4 35.15 -28.53 13.71
N ILE A 5 34.60 -29.22 14.72
CA ILE A 5 33.14 -29.24 14.99
C ILE A 5 32.64 -27.85 15.38
N ASN A 6 33.37 -27.08 16.18
CA ASN A 6 32.94 -25.74 16.63
C ASN A 6 33.02 -24.65 15.55
N ILE A 7 33.65 -24.91 14.39
CA ILE A 7 33.77 -23.91 13.30
C ILE A 7 32.61 -24.07 12.31
N ALA A 8 32.11 -25.29 12.11
CA ALA A 8 31.03 -25.58 11.17
C ALA A 8 29.66 -25.83 11.85
N PHE A 9 29.65 -26.17 13.14
CA PHE A 9 28.43 -26.50 13.87
C PHE A 9 28.42 -25.82 15.24
N SER A 10 27.50 -24.87 15.42
CA SER A 10 27.29 -24.18 16.69
C SER A 10 26.23 -24.92 17.52
N VAL A 11 26.64 -25.49 18.64
CA VAL A 11 25.73 -26.10 19.62
C VAL A 11 24.79 -25.04 20.22
N ASP A 12 25.24 -23.79 20.30
CA ASP A 12 24.42 -22.65 20.73
C ASP A 12 23.33 -22.37 19.69
N ALA A 13 23.65 -22.37 18.40
CA ALA A 13 22.67 -22.21 17.33
C ALA A 13 21.65 -23.36 17.31
N LEU A 14 22.09 -24.61 17.56
CA LEU A 14 21.19 -25.75 17.68
C LEU A 14 20.26 -25.62 18.89
N SER A 15 20.78 -25.17 20.04
CA SER A 15 20.01 -24.97 21.26
C SER A 15 18.98 -23.85 21.10
N ALA A 16 19.40 -22.71 20.55
CA ALA A 16 18.50 -21.60 20.20
C ALA A 16 17.42 -22.01 19.19
N SER A 17 17.76 -22.86 18.20
CA SER A 17 16.77 -23.41 17.26
C SER A 17 15.75 -24.30 17.96
N LYS A 18 16.18 -25.13 18.93
CA LYS A 18 15.28 -25.98 19.73
C LYS A 18 14.35 -25.15 20.61
N GLU A 19 14.87 -24.13 21.28
CA GLU A 19 14.07 -23.19 22.07
C GLU A 19 13.04 -22.47 21.21
N THR A 20 13.45 -21.99 20.04
CA THR A 20 12.56 -21.38 19.03
C THR A 20 11.42 -22.33 18.65
N ILE A 21 11.72 -23.60 18.33
CA ILE A 21 10.69 -24.60 17.97
C ILE A 21 9.73 -24.85 19.13
N VAL A 22 10.23 -24.91 20.36
CA VAL A 22 9.39 -25.11 21.55
C VAL A 22 8.46 -23.91 21.76
N ASP A 23 8.97 -22.69 21.62
CA ASP A 23 8.17 -21.48 21.82
C ASP A 23 7.16 -21.25 20.70
N SER A 24 7.52 -21.51 19.43
CA SER A 24 6.56 -21.50 18.31
C SER A 24 5.42 -22.52 18.48
N LYS A 25 5.62 -23.59 19.24
CA LYS A 25 4.56 -24.58 19.54
C LYS A 25 3.68 -24.18 20.72
N LYS A 26 4.15 -23.35 21.65
CA LYS A 26 3.36 -22.87 22.79
C LYS A 26 2.37 -21.80 22.36
N ASN A 27 2.83 -20.90 21.48
CA ASN A 27 2.02 -19.88 20.86
C ASN A 27 2.03 -20.15 19.36
N PRO A 28 1.27 -21.14 18.86
CA PRO A 28 1.05 -21.21 17.42
C PRO A 28 0.54 -19.83 17.01
N PRO A 29 1.10 -19.19 15.98
CA PRO A 29 0.52 -17.95 15.50
C PRO A 29 -0.94 -18.26 15.23
N ASP A 30 -1.83 -17.58 15.97
CA ASP A 30 -3.20 -17.37 15.50
C ASP A 30 -3.06 -16.95 14.04
N ASP A 31 -3.87 -17.52 13.15
CA ASP A 31 -3.84 -17.45 11.69
C ASP A 31 -3.77 -16.00 11.13
N ILE A 32 -2.67 -15.32 11.40
CA ILE A 32 -2.50 -13.88 11.31
C ILE A 32 -1.46 -13.70 10.20
N PHE A 33 -1.99 -13.55 9.00
CA PHE A 33 -1.31 -13.06 7.79
C PHE A 33 -0.38 -14.01 7.03
N SER A 34 -0.15 -15.23 7.49
CA SER A 34 0.73 -16.17 6.78
C SER A 34 -0.09 -17.02 5.81
N GLY A 35 0.28 -17.08 4.53
CA GLY A 35 -0.31 -18.06 3.61
C GLY A 35 0.02 -19.51 4.02
N GLU A 36 -0.33 -20.48 3.17
CA GLU A 36 0.00 -21.90 3.43
C GLU A 36 1.47 -22.05 3.86
N ASN A 37 1.69 -22.71 5.00
CA ASN A 37 3.00 -22.96 5.63
C ASN A 37 3.76 -21.75 6.20
N GLY A 38 3.07 -20.67 6.58
CA GLY A 38 3.74 -19.57 7.28
C GLY A 38 4.42 -18.55 6.35
N PHE A 39 4.29 -18.72 5.03
CA PHE A 39 4.82 -17.80 4.03
C PHE A 39 3.67 -17.11 3.30
N MET A 40 3.71 -15.79 3.19
CA MET A 40 2.97 -15.12 2.12
C MET A 40 3.59 -15.56 0.79
N PRO A 41 2.85 -16.23 -0.10
CA PRO A 41 3.41 -16.65 -1.38
C PRO A 41 3.91 -15.41 -2.14
N TYR A 42 5.23 -15.31 -2.32
CA TYR A 42 5.88 -14.27 -3.12
C TYR A 42 5.38 -14.27 -4.58
N LEU A 43 4.95 -15.44 -5.04
CA LEU A 43 4.28 -15.68 -6.32
C LEU A 43 2.81 -15.88 -6.07
N ASN A 44 1.93 -15.34 -6.93
CA ASN A 44 0.49 -15.58 -6.89
C ASN A 44 0.18 -16.98 -7.46
N PRO A 45 0.07 -18.08 -6.66
CA PRO A 45 0.00 -19.41 -7.24
C PRO A 45 -1.44 -19.90 -7.37
N ASN A 46 -2.39 -19.24 -6.70
CA ASN A 46 -3.79 -19.59 -6.73
C ASN A 46 -4.66 -18.38 -7.10
N PRO A 47 -4.95 -18.23 -8.41
CA PRO A 47 -6.12 -17.54 -8.97
C PRO A 47 -7.31 -17.37 -8.02
N GLU A 48 -7.75 -18.44 -7.37
CA GLU A 48 -8.97 -18.47 -6.55
C GLU A 48 -8.89 -17.61 -5.27
N THR A 49 -7.73 -17.04 -4.94
CA THR A 49 -7.51 -16.26 -3.71
C THR A 49 -7.40 -14.75 -3.89
N THR A 50 -7.41 -14.21 -5.13
CA THR A 50 -7.19 -12.77 -5.35
C THR A 50 -8.22 -11.92 -4.60
N GLN A 51 -9.51 -12.21 -4.74
CA GLN A 51 -10.56 -11.45 -4.04
C GLN A 51 -10.40 -11.51 -2.52
N TRP A 52 -9.95 -12.65 -1.98
CA TRP A 52 -9.68 -12.80 -0.54
C TRP A 52 -8.53 -11.89 -0.09
N ARG A 53 -7.45 -11.78 -0.89
CA ARG A 53 -6.30 -10.90 -0.58
C ARG A 53 -6.73 -9.44 -0.54
N PHE A 54 -7.45 -8.98 -1.56
CA PHE A 54 -7.99 -7.63 -1.63
C PHE A 54 -8.92 -7.33 -0.45
N LYS A 55 -9.83 -8.26 -0.14
CA LYS A 55 -10.74 -8.13 1.00
C LYS A 55 -9.99 -8.01 2.32
N ASN A 56 -8.95 -8.83 2.52
CA ASN A 56 -8.16 -8.79 3.74
C ASN A 56 -7.31 -7.53 3.85
N GLY A 57 -6.67 -7.08 2.77
CA GLY A 57 -5.94 -5.81 2.79
C GLY A 57 -6.85 -4.62 3.10
N ILE A 58 -8.09 -4.62 2.58
CA ILE A 58 -9.11 -3.63 2.94
C ILE A 58 -9.48 -3.73 4.44
N ASN A 59 -9.72 -4.94 4.95
CA ASN A 59 -10.03 -5.14 6.38
C ASN A 59 -8.88 -4.71 7.30
N VAL A 60 -7.63 -4.98 6.92
CA VAL A 60 -6.45 -4.49 7.63
C VAL A 60 -6.45 -2.97 7.66
N TYR A 61 -6.73 -2.34 6.51
CA TYR A 61 -6.83 -0.88 6.44
C TYR A 61 -7.91 -0.35 7.39
N TYR A 62 -9.11 -0.94 7.41
CA TYR A 62 -10.15 -0.53 8.35
C TYR A 62 -9.77 -0.68 9.81
N ASN A 63 -9.07 -1.76 10.18
CA ASN A 63 -8.61 -1.96 11.56
C ASN A 63 -7.66 -0.86 12.03
N PHE A 64 -6.72 -0.43 11.18
CA PHE A 64 -5.65 0.49 11.58
C PHE A 64 -5.91 1.96 11.23
N HIS A 65 -6.76 2.23 10.25
CA HIS A 65 -6.87 3.55 9.63
C HIS A 65 -8.31 4.07 9.46
N ALA A 66 -9.32 3.38 9.99
CA ALA A 66 -10.71 3.84 9.86
C ALA A 66 -11.00 5.18 10.55
N LYS A 67 -10.15 5.61 11.50
CA LYS A 67 -10.23 6.90 12.20
C LYS A 67 -8.89 7.62 12.12
N TYR A 68 -8.37 7.77 10.90
CA TYR A 68 -7.09 8.42 10.71
C TYR A 68 -7.21 9.92 11.01
N GLU A 69 -6.32 10.43 11.86
CA GLU A 69 -6.15 11.85 12.09
C GLU A 69 -4.77 12.30 11.58
N LEU A 70 -4.76 13.46 10.93
CA LEU A 70 -3.52 14.07 10.46
C LEU A 70 -2.65 14.51 11.63
N SER A 71 -1.41 14.03 11.66
CA SER A 71 -0.38 14.64 12.50
C SER A 71 -0.01 16.01 11.92
N THR A 72 -0.63 17.08 12.42
CA THR A 72 -0.22 18.44 12.06
C THR A 72 0.99 18.86 12.89
N PRO A 73 2.12 19.29 12.28
CA PRO A 73 2.35 19.72 10.88
C PRO A 73 3.25 18.79 10.03
N LEU A 74 3.04 17.46 9.99
CA LEU A 74 3.90 16.50 9.26
C LEU A 74 5.41 16.72 9.56
N GLU A 75 5.76 17.06 10.81
CA GLU A 75 7.13 17.51 11.17
C GLU A 75 8.23 16.57 10.70
N GLU A 76 8.00 15.25 10.78
CA GLU A 76 9.01 14.27 10.39
C GLU A 76 9.33 14.35 8.89
N LEU A 77 8.33 14.61 8.04
CA LEU A 77 8.55 14.84 6.62
C LEU A 77 9.38 16.10 6.40
N LYS A 78 9.03 17.18 7.09
CA LYS A 78 9.75 18.45 7.01
C LYS A 78 11.22 18.29 7.41
N LYS A 79 11.49 17.56 8.50
CA LYS A 79 12.86 17.25 8.95
C LYS A 79 13.67 16.50 7.90
N ILE A 80 13.07 15.51 7.21
CA ILE A 80 13.73 14.77 6.12
C ILE A 80 14.06 15.72 4.96
N VAL A 81 13.10 16.56 4.54
CA VAL A 81 13.30 17.53 3.46
C VAL A 81 14.39 18.54 3.81
N ASP A 82 14.34 19.15 5.00
CA ASP A 82 15.34 20.11 5.48
C ASP A 82 16.74 19.48 5.55
N LEU A 83 16.84 18.22 6.00
CA LEU A 83 18.09 17.47 6.06
C LEU A 83 18.68 17.26 4.67
N CYS A 84 17.86 16.85 3.70
CA CYS A 84 18.31 16.66 2.32
C CYS A 84 18.77 17.98 1.69
N GLN A 85 18.02 19.06 1.88
CA GLN A 85 18.39 20.39 1.38
C GLN A 85 19.71 20.88 1.98
N LYS A 86 19.86 20.79 3.31
CA LYS A 86 21.08 21.19 4.02
C LYS A 86 22.34 20.45 3.54
N ASN A 87 22.18 19.18 3.17
CA ASN A 87 23.29 18.32 2.72
C ASN A 87 23.38 18.17 1.20
N GLN A 88 22.61 18.96 0.42
CA GLN A 88 22.60 18.91 -1.05
C GLN A 88 22.28 17.52 -1.61
N ILE A 89 21.41 16.78 -0.93
CA ILE A 89 20.92 15.46 -1.35
C ILE A 89 19.68 15.66 -2.22
N LYS A 90 19.71 15.13 -3.45
CA LYS A 90 18.51 15.08 -4.30
C LYS A 90 17.50 14.13 -3.66
N LEU A 91 16.38 14.69 -3.21
CA LEU A 91 15.27 13.96 -2.61
C LEU A 91 14.11 13.92 -3.61
N ILE A 92 13.63 12.73 -3.90
CA ILE A 92 12.46 12.47 -4.76
C ILE A 92 11.38 11.86 -3.88
N LEU A 93 10.25 12.53 -3.73
CA LEU A 93 9.08 12.00 -3.02
C LEU A 93 8.06 11.51 -4.03
N PHE A 94 7.38 10.42 -3.67
CA PHE A 94 6.18 10.01 -4.36
C PHE A 94 5.13 9.42 -3.42
N ILE A 95 3.87 9.47 -3.85
CA ILE A 95 2.74 8.81 -3.21
C ILE A 95 2.49 7.50 -3.97
N SER A 96 2.57 6.36 -3.27
CA SER A 96 2.47 5.04 -3.87
C SER A 96 1.15 4.81 -4.64
N PRO A 97 1.18 4.10 -5.78
CA PRO A 97 -0.01 3.73 -6.53
C PRO A 97 -0.71 2.55 -5.86
N SER A 98 -1.39 2.75 -4.74
CA SER A 98 -2.31 1.71 -4.24
C SER A 98 -3.45 1.51 -5.25
N HIS A 99 -4.01 0.30 -5.27
CA HIS A 99 -5.12 -0.03 -6.15
C HIS A 99 -6.36 0.83 -5.84
N GLY A 100 -7.21 1.07 -6.84
CA GLY A 100 -8.44 1.88 -6.74
C GLY A 100 -9.34 1.49 -5.56
N THR A 101 -9.42 0.20 -5.24
CA THR A 101 -10.20 -0.28 -4.08
C THR A 101 -9.65 0.15 -2.73
N GLN A 102 -8.33 0.42 -2.60
CA GLN A 102 -7.77 1.00 -1.39
C GLN A 102 -8.24 2.44 -1.20
N TRP A 103 -8.31 3.22 -2.29
CA TRP A 103 -8.84 4.58 -2.25
C TRP A 103 -10.33 4.62 -1.93
N GLU A 104 -11.11 3.67 -2.48
CA GLU A 104 -12.50 3.49 -2.09
C GLU A 104 -12.65 3.05 -0.62
N ALA A 105 -11.69 2.30 -0.06
CA ALA A 105 -11.70 1.99 1.36
C ALA A 105 -11.57 3.27 2.22
N ILE A 106 -10.67 4.20 1.87
CA ILE A 106 -10.59 5.53 2.52
C ILE A 106 -11.92 6.28 2.41
N ARG A 107 -12.57 6.23 1.24
CA ARG A 107 -13.89 6.89 1.06
C ARG A 107 -14.95 6.24 1.94
N ALA A 108 -14.95 4.92 2.05
CA ALA A 108 -15.92 4.17 2.84
C ALA A 108 -15.81 4.43 4.35
N THR A 109 -14.67 4.93 4.84
CA THR A 109 -14.51 5.38 6.23
C THR A 109 -14.93 6.83 6.45
N GLY A 110 -15.19 7.60 5.38
CA GLY A 110 -15.46 9.03 5.45
C GLY A 110 -14.20 9.91 5.44
N GLU A 111 -13.00 9.33 5.38
CA GLU A 111 -11.73 10.03 5.55
C GLU A 111 -11.13 10.58 4.25
N TRP A 112 -11.91 10.62 3.16
CA TRP A 112 -11.41 11.12 1.88
C TRP A 112 -10.97 12.60 1.95
N SER A 113 -11.74 13.44 2.63
CA SER A 113 -11.37 14.85 2.84
C SER A 113 -10.08 14.98 3.63
N THR A 114 -9.85 14.10 4.61
CA THR A 114 -8.61 14.00 5.38
C THR A 114 -7.43 13.60 4.48
N PHE A 115 -7.62 12.64 3.56
CA PHE A 115 -6.60 12.27 2.58
C PHE A 115 -6.27 13.42 1.60
N GLU A 116 -7.27 14.15 1.13
CA GLU A 116 -7.01 15.34 0.29
C GLU A 116 -6.29 16.44 1.08
N LYS A 117 -6.68 16.66 2.35
CA LYS A 117 -5.99 17.60 3.24
C LYS A 117 -4.54 17.17 3.48
N TRP A 118 -4.28 15.87 3.64
CA TRP A 118 -2.92 15.34 3.76
C TRP A 118 -2.07 15.70 2.55
N LYS A 119 -2.56 15.48 1.32
CA LYS A 119 -1.84 15.87 0.10
C LYS A 119 -1.56 17.37 0.05
N ARG A 120 -2.51 18.21 0.46
CA ARG A 120 -2.32 19.67 0.57
C ARG A 120 -1.20 20.02 1.56
N GLU A 121 -1.13 19.36 2.71
CA GLU A 121 -0.06 19.60 3.68
C GLU A 121 1.31 19.11 3.17
N VAL A 122 1.36 18.00 2.42
CA VAL A 122 2.60 17.51 1.80
C VAL A 122 3.15 18.52 0.79
N VAL A 123 2.33 19.03 -0.15
CA VAL A 123 2.81 19.95 -1.20
C VAL A 123 3.22 21.33 -0.68
N LYS A 124 2.81 21.71 0.53
CA LYS A 124 3.33 22.89 1.23
C LYS A 124 4.78 22.72 1.69
N ILE A 125 5.21 21.47 1.92
CA ILE A 125 6.57 21.14 2.34
C ILE A 125 7.47 20.99 1.12
N THR A 126 7.05 20.20 0.13
CA THR A 126 7.85 19.95 -1.09
C THR A 126 6.97 19.39 -2.22
N PRO A 127 7.31 19.63 -3.51
CA PRO A 127 6.66 18.93 -4.61
C PRO A 127 6.79 17.40 -4.50
N VAL A 128 5.78 16.67 -4.95
CA VAL A 128 5.72 15.21 -4.84
C VAL A 128 5.12 14.61 -6.10
N PHE A 129 5.62 13.47 -6.56
CA PHE A 129 4.96 12.70 -7.61
C PHE A 129 3.77 11.94 -7.05
N ASP A 130 2.58 12.18 -7.56
CA ASP A 130 1.37 11.49 -7.15
C ASP A 130 1.01 10.38 -8.15
N PHE A 131 1.25 9.13 -7.75
CA PHE A 131 0.82 7.95 -8.50
C PHE A 131 -0.52 7.38 -7.99
N SER A 132 -1.12 8.00 -6.96
CA SER A 132 -2.40 7.56 -6.40
C SER A 132 -3.59 8.04 -7.23
N GLY A 133 -4.79 7.60 -6.83
CA GLY A 133 -6.03 7.93 -7.52
C GLY A 133 -6.45 6.84 -8.51
N TYR A 134 -7.20 7.25 -9.53
CA TYR A 134 -7.85 6.36 -10.50
C TYR A 134 -7.22 6.64 -11.86
N ASN A 135 -6.26 5.82 -12.26
CA ASN A 135 -5.51 5.95 -13.50
C ASN A 135 -5.36 4.59 -14.19
N SER A 136 -4.75 4.60 -15.37
CA SER A 136 -4.52 3.41 -16.21
C SER A 136 -3.85 2.23 -15.49
N ILE A 137 -3.02 2.48 -14.47
CA ILE A 137 -2.33 1.43 -13.71
C ILE A 137 -3.15 1.02 -12.49
N THR A 138 -3.64 1.98 -11.70
CA THR A 138 -4.26 1.72 -10.38
C THR A 138 -5.66 1.10 -10.46
N THR A 139 -6.23 0.99 -11.65
CA THR A 139 -7.63 0.56 -11.85
C THR A 139 -7.75 -0.78 -12.60
N GLU A 140 -6.70 -1.58 -12.58
CA GLU A 140 -6.72 -2.98 -13.03
C GLU A 140 -7.95 -3.73 -12.46
N PRO A 141 -8.81 -4.35 -13.29
CA PRO A 141 -9.95 -5.11 -12.78
C PRO A 141 -9.50 -6.24 -11.85
N ILE A 142 -10.26 -6.55 -10.79
CA ILE A 142 -9.87 -7.61 -9.86
C ILE A 142 -10.20 -8.97 -10.48
N HIS A 143 -9.19 -9.68 -10.96
CA HIS A 143 -9.31 -11.05 -11.44
C HIS A 143 -8.14 -11.92 -10.97
N ASN A 144 -8.13 -13.16 -11.43
CA ASN A 144 -7.22 -14.18 -10.96
C ASN A 144 -5.77 -13.99 -11.47
N GLU A 145 -5.56 -13.18 -12.49
CA GLU A 145 -4.31 -13.03 -13.24
C GLU A 145 -3.86 -11.56 -13.25
N MET A 146 -3.76 -10.96 -12.08
CA MET A 146 -3.34 -9.56 -11.93
C MET A 146 -1.88 -9.37 -12.39
N GLU A 147 -1.67 -8.40 -13.27
CA GLU A 147 -0.40 -7.91 -13.80
C GLU A 147 0.18 -6.78 -12.94
N ASN A 148 -0.66 -5.83 -12.49
CA ASN A 148 -0.20 -4.63 -11.79
C ASN A 148 -0.14 -4.82 -10.27
N TYR A 149 -0.96 -5.71 -9.71
CA TYR A 149 -1.11 -5.85 -8.26
C TYR A 149 -1.05 -7.28 -7.72
N ARG A 150 -0.57 -7.43 -6.49
CA ARG A 150 -0.67 -8.68 -5.70
C ARG A 150 -1.82 -8.63 -4.70
N ASP A 151 -2.08 -7.43 -4.18
CA ASP A 151 -3.23 -7.03 -3.41
C ASP A 151 -3.46 -5.52 -3.60
N ASN A 152 -4.38 -4.93 -2.83
CA ASN A 152 -4.75 -3.53 -2.95
C ASN A 152 -3.65 -2.51 -2.58
N SER A 153 -2.50 -2.94 -2.05
CA SER A 153 -1.39 -2.08 -1.62
C SER A 153 -0.02 -2.44 -2.23
N HIS A 154 0.18 -3.70 -2.61
CA HIS A 154 1.44 -4.20 -3.15
C HIS A 154 1.38 -4.32 -4.67
N TYR A 155 1.99 -3.35 -5.36
CA TYR A 155 2.16 -3.37 -6.81
C TYR A 155 3.35 -4.25 -7.23
N THR A 156 3.36 -4.66 -8.50
CA THR A 156 4.38 -5.55 -9.07
C THR A 156 5.69 -4.82 -9.41
N LYS A 157 6.72 -5.59 -9.80
CA LYS A 157 8.01 -5.02 -10.19
C LYS A 157 7.82 -4.12 -11.42
N GLU A 158 6.99 -4.54 -12.35
CA GLU A 158 6.70 -3.85 -13.60
C GLU A 158 6.11 -2.45 -13.34
N VAL A 159 5.17 -2.35 -12.40
CA VAL A 159 4.65 -1.05 -11.92
C VAL A 159 5.74 -0.24 -11.22
N GLY A 160 6.61 -0.90 -10.45
CA GLY A 160 7.78 -0.27 -9.83
C GLY A 160 8.75 0.33 -10.85
N ASP A 161 8.98 -0.37 -11.97
CA ASP A 161 9.82 0.12 -13.07
C ASP A 161 9.17 1.38 -13.70
N LEU A 162 7.85 1.39 -13.92
CA LEU A 162 7.13 2.59 -14.40
C LEU A 162 7.29 3.80 -13.47
N ILE A 163 7.27 3.58 -12.15
CA ILE A 163 7.53 4.65 -11.16
C ILE A 163 8.96 5.18 -11.34
N LEU A 164 9.95 4.30 -11.42
CA LEU A 164 11.36 4.68 -11.59
C LEU A 164 11.56 5.47 -12.88
N ASN A 165 11.00 4.99 -13.98
CA ASN A 165 11.03 5.65 -15.29
C ASN A 165 10.49 7.08 -15.19
N ARG A 166 9.32 7.26 -14.57
CA ARG A 166 8.72 8.59 -14.36
C ARG A 166 9.55 9.52 -13.49
N VAL A 167 10.06 9.06 -12.36
CA VAL A 167 10.73 9.96 -11.39
C VAL A 167 12.19 10.25 -11.73
N LEU A 168 12.82 9.37 -12.52
CA LEU A 168 14.20 9.54 -13.00
C LEU A 168 14.26 10.16 -14.40
N SER A 169 13.11 10.38 -15.05
CA SER A 169 13.03 10.80 -16.45
C SER A 169 13.77 9.85 -17.39
N ASP A 170 13.63 8.56 -17.12
CA ASP A 170 14.18 7.47 -17.92
C ASP A 170 13.04 6.74 -18.62
N GLN A 171 13.16 6.47 -19.92
CA GLN A 171 12.11 5.82 -20.72
C GLN A 171 10.70 6.39 -20.47
N GLU A 172 10.55 7.73 -20.40
CA GLU A 172 9.27 8.37 -20.04
C GLU A 172 8.14 8.01 -21.01
N GLU A 173 8.48 7.72 -22.27
CA GLU A 173 7.55 7.27 -23.31
C GLU A 173 6.87 5.92 -22.99
N GLU A 174 7.46 5.11 -22.11
CA GLU A 174 6.88 3.84 -21.65
C GLU A 174 5.88 4.05 -20.50
N VAL A 175 5.86 5.24 -19.87
CA VAL A 175 4.98 5.53 -18.73
C VAL A 175 3.69 6.20 -19.20
N PRO A 176 2.50 5.65 -18.87
CA PRO A 176 1.23 6.29 -19.18
C PRO A 176 1.16 7.74 -18.69
N GLU A 177 0.67 8.67 -19.53
CA GLU A 177 0.64 10.10 -19.21
C GLU A 177 -0.07 10.41 -17.88
N ASP A 178 -1.10 9.63 -17.55
CA ASP A 178 -1.92 9.77 -16.33
C ASP A 178 -1.29 9.14 -15.07
N PHE A 179 -0.12 8.51 -15.17
CA PHE A 179 0.53 7.76 -14.09
C PHE A 179 1.78 8.47 -13.53
N GLY A 180 1.64 9.16 -12.39
CA GLY A 180 2.75 9.84 -11.70
C GLY A 180 2.85 11.32 -12.01
N ILE A 181 1.87 12.08 -11.55
CA ILE A 181 1.78 13.53 -11.81
C ILE A 181 2.57 14.29 -10.76
N LEU A 182 3.50 15.16 -11.17
CA LEU A 182 4.20 16.03 -10.23
C LEU A 182 3.24 17.11 -9.71
N ILE A 183 2.93 17.05 -8.42
CA ILE A 183 2.04 18.00 -7.75
C ILE A 183 2.79 18.95 -6.81
N ASN A 184 2.28 20.17 -6.70
CA ASN A 184 2.81 21.23 -5.87
C ASN A 184 1.68 22.17 -5.42
N SER A 185 2.01 23.25 -4.71
CA SER A 185 1.02 24.22 -4.20
C SER A 185 0.22 24.93 -5.31
N GLU A 186 0.70 24.96 -6.56
CA GLU A 186 0.06 25.65 -7.68
C GLU A 186 -1.00 24.79 -8.37
N ASN A 187 -0.80 23.47 -8.44
CA ASN A 187 -1.66 22.55 -9.19
C ASN A 187 -2.47 21.56 -8.31
N ILE A 188 -2.29 21.56 -6.99
CA ILE A 188 -2.92 20.58 -6.11
C ILE A 188 -4.46 20.55 -6.24
N GLU A 189 -5.14 21.70 -6.32
CA GLU A 189 -6.61 21.72 -6.36
C GLU A 189 -7.19 21.19 -7.68
N SER A 190 -6.52 21.46 -8.81
CA SER A 190 -6.94 20.92 -10.10
C SER A 190 -6.70 19.41 -10.16
N HIS A 191 -5.57 18.94 -9.62
CA HIS A 191 -5.26 17.52 -9.51
C HIS A 191 -6.27 16.76 -8.64
N LEU A 192 -6.63 17.29 -7.47
CA LEU A 192 -7.66 16.69 -6.60
C LEU A 192 -9.04 16.66 -7.27
N THR A 193 -9.37 17.70 -8.05
CA THR A 193 -10.60 17.74 -8.84
C THR A 193 -10.61 16.65 -9.91
N LYS A 194 -9.49 16.46 -10.62
CA LYS A 194 -9.33 15.39 -11.60
C LYS A 194 -9.49 14.00 -10.97
N ILE A 195 -8.84 13.73 -9.82
CA ILE A 195 -9.00 12.44 -9.11
C ILE A 195 -10.47 12.15 -8.78
N ARG A 196 -11.24 13.16 -8.36
CA ARG A 196 -12.68 12.99 -8.10
C ARG A 196 -13.47 12.66 -9.36
N GLN A 197 -13.17 13.33 -10.47
CA GLN A 197 -13.81 13.05 -11.77
C GLN A 197 -13.47 11.65 -12.29
N ASP A 198 -12.20 11.28 -12.26
CA ASP A 198 -11.72 9.96 -12.68
C ASP A 198 -12.37 8.86 -11.83
N ARG A 199 -12.55 9.10 -10.52
CA ARG A 199 -13.28 8.19 -9.63
C ARG A 199 -14.72 7.99 -10.07
N GLU A 200 -15.46 9.03 -10.44
CA GLU A 200 -16.86 8.87 -10.87
C GLU A 200 -16.97 8.06 -12.17
N VAL A 201 -16.02 8.26 -13.09
CA VAL A 201 -15.94 7.46 -14.32
C VAL A 201 -15.62 6.00 -13.98
N TRP A 202 -14.60 5.76 -13.15
CA TRP A 202 -14.21 4.42 -12.73
C TRP A 202 -15.35 3.71 -11.99
N ALA A 203 -16.00 4.37 -11.02
CA ALA A 203 -17.06 3.78 -10.22
C ALA A 203 -18.31 3.42 -11.05
N LYS A 204 -18.60 4.21 -12.10
CA LYS A 204 -19.67 3.89 -13.05
C LYS A 204 -19.35 2.65 -13.88
N ASN A 205 -18.10 2.46 -14.24
CA ASN A 205 -17.65 1.35 -15.09
C ASN A 205 -17.31 0.07 -14.30
N ASN A 206 -17.08 0.18 -13.00
CA ASN A 206 -16.67 -0.92 -12.10
C ASN A 206 -17.63 -1.06 -10.90
N PRO A 207 -18.93 -1.28 -11.14
CA PRO A 207 -19.93 -1.31 -10.06
C PRO A 207 -19.71 -2.49 -9.10
N ASP A 208 -19.13 -3.59 -9.57
CA ASP A 208 -18.88 -4.79 -8.74
C ASP A 208 -17.75 -4.54 -7.73
N GLU A 209 -16.68 -3.86 -8.12
CA GLU A 209 -15.60 -3.45 -7.22
C GLU A 209 -16.08 -2.43 -6.20
N VAL A 210 -16.91 -1.46 -6.62
CA VAL A 210 -17.53 -0.49 -5.70
C VAL A 210 -18.41 -1.22 -4.68
N LYS A 211 -19.21 -2.19 -5.13
CA LYS A 211 -20.05 -3.02 -4.26
C LYS A 211 -19.20 -3.88 -3.32
N PHE A 212 -18.12 -4.48 -3.82
CA PHE A 212 -17.19 -5.30 -3.05
C PHE A 212 -16.58 -4.54 -1.87
N VAL A 213 -16.12 -3.30 -2.07
CA VAL A 213 -15.59 -2.45 -0.99
C VAL A 213 -16.68 -2.11 0.02
N LYS A 214 -17.88 -1.72 -0.44
CA LYS A 214 -19.01 -1.37 0.43
C LYS A 214 -19.47 -2.55 1.31
N GLU A 215 -19.61 -3.74 0.72
CA GLU A 215 -19.98 -4.95 1.47
C GLU A 215 -18.90 -5.35 2.47
N THR A 216 -17.63 -5.14 2.13
CA THR A 216 -16.51 -5.38 3.05
C THR A 216 -16.59 -4.43 4.25
N LYS A 217 -16.87 -3.14 4.02
CA LYS A 217 -17.09 -2.16 5.10
C LYS A 217 -18.29 -2.52 5.98
N GLN A 218 -19.42 -2.89 5.39
CA GLN A 218 -20.61 -3.29 6.15
C GLN A 218 -20.31 -4.46 7.08
N LYS A 219 -19.69 -5.53 6.56
CA LYS A 219 -19.31 -6.70 7.37
C LYS A 219 -18.28 -6.37 8.45
N PHE A 220 -17.39 -5.42 8.17
CA PHE A 220 -16.44 -4.93 9.17
C PHE A 220 -17.17 -4.22 10.32
N ASP A 221 -18.12 -3.35 10.01
CA ASP A 221 -18.89 -2.61 11.02
C ASP A 221 -19.80 -3.51 11.86
N GLU A 222 -20.44 -4.51 11.25
CA GLU A 222 -21.23 -5.53 11.95
C GLU A 222 -20.37 -6.28 12.99
N LYS A 223 -19.18 -6.75 12.59
CA LYS A 223 -18.23 -7.42 13.50
C LYS A 223 -17.71 -6.50 14.60
N LEU A 224 -17.54 -5.21 14.32
CA LEU A 224 -17.11 -4.23 15.32
C LEU A 224 -18.23 -3.97 16.33
N ALA A 225 -19.49 -3.94 15.89
CA ALA A 225 -20.65 -3.77 16.76
C ALA A 225 -20.88 -4.99 17.67
N GLU A 226 -20.64 -6.21 17.20
CA GLU A 226 -20.74 -7.44 18.01
C GLU A 226 -19.70 -7.54 19.14
N LYS A 227 -18.58 -6.80 19.02
CA LYS A 227 -17.49 -6.78 20.02
C LYS A 227 -17.64 -5.72 21.09
N ASN A 228 -18.53 -4.74 20.89
CA ASN A 228 -18.76 -3.61 21.81
C ASN A 228 -20.06 -3.81 22.59
#